data_AF-D6CHM3-F1
#
_entry.id   AF-D6CHM3-F1
#
_cell.length_a   1.000
_cell.length_b   1.000
_cell.length_c   1.000
_cell.angle_alpha   90.00
_cell.angle_beta   90.00
_cell.angle_gamma   90.00
#
_symmetry.space_group_name_H-M   'P 1'
#
loop_
_entity.id
_entity.type
_entity.pdbx_description
1 polymer ?
#
loop_
_entity_poly.entity_id
_entity_poly.type
_entity_poly.pdbx_seq_one_letter_code
_entity_poly.pdbx_strand_id
1 'polypeptide(L)'
;MHAHHIIQSFSPDDHLTPEQINRIGYETAKELTGGRFRFIVATHVDKDHIHNHIILNSIDKNSDKKFLWDYKAERNLRMVSDRLSKIVGAKIIENRYSHHQYEVYRKTNYKYEIKQRVYFLIENSKNFEDFKKKAKDLHLKIDFRHKHVTFFMTDSNMKQVVRDNKLNRKQPYNETYFKKKFVQREIINILEFLLPKMKNMNELIQQAEFFGLKIILKAKHVLFEFDGIKFSEQELVKSNQYSVSYFQDYFNNKNDTFGLDNKNLVELYNEEKLIKEKKLPTEDMVWKSYQDFKRNRDAVHEFEVELNLNQIEEVVDDGIYIKVQFGIRQEGLIFVPNIQINMEEEKVKVFLRETSSYYVYHKDLAEKNRFMKGKTLIRQFNLQYEQQYMYRRISLSKIKEKIEQLDFLMSAENSPNDFEDITNDFIAQISYLENMIEQVQNKIDDLTNLEEVLLNNTTNSSSNLENSIQDKSSVDKIEKDLYIYKGKIEKLKEQHREAINLFEMFNKTIKKYKKKQNMKSIEENEIHLE
;
A
#
# COMPACT_ATOMS: atom_id res chain seq x y z
N MET A 1 -37.05 3.43 7.13
CA MET A 1 -36.44 3.99 5.90
C MET A 1 -35.15 4.68 6.29
N HIS A 2 -34.01 4.25 5.75
CA HIS A 2 -32.72 4.92 5.99
C HIS A 2 -32.45 5.90 4.84
N ALA A 3 -32.01 7.11 5.15
CA ALA A 3 -31.61 8.11 4.17
C ALA A 3 -30.21 8.62 4.52
N HIS A 4 -29.43 8.98 3.51
CA HIS A 4 -28.12 9.61 3.68
C HIS A 4 -28.29 11.12 3.57
N HIS A 5 -27.75 11.84 4.55
CA HIS A 5 -27.74 13.29 4.57
C HIS A 5 -26.36 13.80 4.22
N ILE A 6 -26.27 14.56 3.14
CA ILE A 6 -25.03 15.15 2.65
C ILE A 6 -25.16 16.66 2.79
N ILE A 7 -24.10 17.29 3.31
CA ILE A 7 -23.98 18.74 3.39
C ILE A 7 -22.87 19.17 2.42
N GLN A 8 -23.18 20.10 1.54
CA GLN A 8 -22.25 20.66 0.56
C GLN A 8 -22.23 22.18 0.72
N SER A 9 -21.13 22.71 1.24
CA SER A 9 -20.96 24.14 1.53
C SER A 9 -20.08 24.83 0.49
N PHE A 10 -20.36 26.10 0.22
CA PHE A 10 -19.63 26.95 -0.71
C PHE A 10 -19.07 28.18 0.01
N SER A 11 -17.94 28.72 -0.46
CA SER A 11 -17.37 29.94 0.12
C SER A 11 -18.24 31.14 -0.25
N PRO A 12 -18.45 32.12 0.64
CA PRO A 12 -19.05 33.40 0.26
C PRO A 12 -18.28 34.10 -0.87
N ASP A 13 -16.97 33.86 -0.95
CA ASP A 13 -16.07 34.39 -1.98
C ASP A 13 -16.23 33.73 -3.37
N ASP A 14 -16.99 32.63 -3.48
CA ASP A 14 -17.19 31.93 -4.75
C ASP A 14 -18.15 32.67 -5.70
N HIS A 15 -18.81 33.74 -5.23
CA HIS A 15 -19.77 34.58 -5.97
C HIS A 15 -20.84 33.78 -6.74
N LEU A 16 -21.27 32.64 -6.21
CA LEU A 16 -22.30 31.79 -6.79
C LEU A 16 -23.70 32.14 -6.26
N THR A 17 -24.68 32.13 -7.15
CA THR A 17 -26.10 32.28 -6.80
C THR A 17 -26.64 31.02 -6.10
N PRO A 18 -27.69 31.14 -5.26
CA PRO A 18 -28.37 29.98 -4.68
C PRO A 18 -28.84 28.96 -5.72
N GLU A 19 -29.30 29.41 -6.90
CA GLU A 19 -29.74 28.56 -7.99
C GLU A 19 -28.58 27.77 -8.60
N GLN A 20 -27.41 28.40 -8.78
CA GLN A 20 -26.20 27.71 -9.24
C GLN A 20 -25.74 26.68 -8.22
N ILE A 21 -25.73 27.04 -6.93
CA ILE A 21 -25.37 26.13 -5.85
C ILE A 21 -26.34 24.93 -5.79
N ASN A 22 -27.66 25.18 -5.89
CA ASN A 22 -28.66 24.12 -5.94
C ASN A 22 -28.41 23.16 -7.12
N ARG A 23 -28.15 23.73 -8.31
CA ARG A 23 -27.87 22.96 -9.52
C ARG A 23 -26.62 22.10 -9.37
N ILE A 24 -25.55 22.62 -8.75
CA ILE A 24 -24.33 21.86 -8.46
C ILE A 24 -24.66 20.68 -7.53
N GLY A 25 -25.44 20.90 -6.48
CA GLY A 25 -25.88 19.84 -5.57
C GLY A 25 -26.72 18.78 -6.27
N TYR A 26 -27.63 19.21 -7.16
CA TYR A 26 -28.47 18.31 -7.95
C TYR A 26 -27.65 17.43 -8.90
N GLU A 27 -26.77 18.03 -9.70
CA GLU A 27 -25.91 17.28 -10.63
C GLU A 27 -24.94 16.36 -9.86
N THR A 28 -24.45 16.81 -8.69
CA THR A 28 -23.59 16.00 -7.83
C THR A 28 -24.31 14.72 -7.37
N ALA A 29 -25.53 14.84 -6.86
CA ALA A 29 -26.32 13.71 -6.40
C ALA A 29 -26.75 12.79 -7.54
N LYS A 30 -27.12 13.37 -8.70
CA LYS A 30 -27.53 12.63 -9.90
C LYS A 30 -26.39 11.77 -10.45
N GLU A 31 -25.19 12.34 -10.55
CA GLU A 31 -24.02 11.62 -11.06
C GLU A 31 -23.48 10.61 -10.05
N LEU A 32 -23.46 10.92 -8.76
CA LEU A 32 -23.08 9.98 -7.70
C LEU A 32 -23.94 8.70 -7.76
N THR A 33 -25.24 8.87 -7.97
CA THR A 33 -26.24 7.79 -7.91
C THR A 33 -26.48 7.12 -9.26
N GLY A 34 -25.95 7.70 -10.34
CA GLY A 34 -26.27 7.31 -11.72
C GLY A 34 -27.77 7.42 -12.04
N GLY A 35 -28.49 8.31 -11.35
CA GLY A 35 -29.93 8.52 -11.50
C GLY A 35 -30.83 7.39 -10.95
N ARG A 36 -30.25 6.39 -10.28
CA ARG A 36 -31.00 5.21 -9.79
C ARG A 36 -31.67 5.41 -8.45
N PHE A 37 -31.22 6.38 -7.66
CA PHE A 37 -31.71 6.61 -6.31
C PHE A 37 -32.50 7.92 -6.26
N ARG A 38 -33.57 7.95 -5.46
CA ARG A 38 -34.34 9.18 -5.24
C ARG A 38 -33.57 10.08 -4.28
N PHE A 39 -33.47 11.37 -4.59
CA PHE A 39 -32.85 12.34 -3.70
C PHE A 39 -33.58 13.69 -3.77
N ILE A 40 -33.41 14.50 -2.73
CA ILE A 40 -33.90 15.88 -2.64
C ILE A 40 -32.70 16.77 -2.36
N VAL A 41 -32.61 17.92 -3.02
CA VAL A 41 -31.61 18.96 -2.74
C VAL A 41 -32.34 20.20 -2.24
N ALA A 42 -32.00 20.65 -1.04
CA ALA A 42 -32.48 21.90 -0.46
C ALA A 42 -31.30 22.84 -0.26
N THR A 43 -31.40 24.06 -0.76
CA THR A 43 -30.35 25.08 -0.62
C THR A 43 -30.75 26.07 0.46
N HIS A 44 -29.86 26.27 1.42
CA HIS A 44 -30.04 27.17 2.55
C HIS A 44 -29.22 28.44 2.32
N VAL A 45 -29.87 29.58 2.52
CA VAL A 45 -29.33 30.95 2.35
C VAL A 45 -29.42 31.76 3.64
N ASP A 46 -29.78 31.11 4.74
CA ASP A 46 -30.08 31.70 6.05
C ASP A 46 -28.84 31.86 6.96
N LYS A 47 -27.64 31.50 6.45
CA LYS A 47 -26.36 31.57 7.17
C LYS A 47 -25.35 32.40 6.39
N ASP A 48 -24.21 32.70 7.03
CA ASP A 48 -23.07 33.42 6.45
C ASP A 48 -22.52 32.81 5.15
N HIS A 49 -22.86 31.54 4.87
CA HIS A 49 -22.51 30.86 3.62
C HIS A 49 -23.67 30.02 3.10
N ILE A 50 -23.80 29.98 1.78
CA ILE A 50 -24.81 29.19 1.09
C ILE A 50 -24.37 27.73 1.08
N HIS A 51 -25.28 26.82 1.42
CA HIS A 51 -25.01 25.39 1.47
C HIS A 51 -26.21 24.56 1.03
N ASN A 52 -25.94 23.38 0.48
CA ASN A 52 -26.95 22.39 0.12
C ASN A 52 -27.07 21.32 1.21
N HIS A 53 -28.30 20.93 1.50
CA HIS A 53 -28.66 19.67 2.12
C HIS A 53 -29.19 18.73 1.05
N ILE A 54 -28.52 17.61 0.85
CA ILE A 54 -28.94 16.55 -0.07
C ILE A 54 -29.40 15.37 0.77
N ILE A 55 -30.67 15.01 0.65
CA ILE A 55 -31.25 13.83 1.28
C ILE A 55 -31.39 12.75 0.22
N LEU A 56 -30.58 11.71 0.34
CA LEU A 56 -30.53 10.58 -0.59
C LEU A 56 -31.26 9.37 0.03
N ASN A 57 -32.26 8.85 -0.67
CA ASN A 57 -32.90 7.60 -0.31
C ASN A 57 -31.91 6.44 -0.49
N SER A 58 -31.76 5.61 0.54
CA SER A 58 -30.85 4.46 0.49
C SER A 58 -31.37 3.29 -0.35
N ILE A 59 -32.59 3.32 -0.89
CA ILE A 59 -33.13 2.23 -1.73
C ILE A 59 -33.26 2.68 -3.19
N ASP A 60 -32.81 1.83 -4.10
CA ASP A 60 -32.87 2.04 -5.55
C ASP A 60 -34.33 2.18 -6.02
N LYS A 61 -34.59 3.03 -7.02
CA LYS A 61 -35.92 3.31 -7.53
C LYS A 61 -36.53 2.09 -8.25
N ASN A 62 -35.69 1.25 -8.86
CA ASN A 62 -36.08 0.16 -9.74
C ASN A 62 -35.68 -1.22 -9.17
N SER A 63 -35.07 -1.29 -7.99
CA SER A 63 -34.72 -2.55 -7.32
C SER A 63 -34.71 -2.41 -5.81
N ASP A 64 -34.74 -3.52 -5.08
CA ASP A 64 -34.63 -3.53 -3.61
C ASP A 64 -33.17 -3.41 -3.11
N LYS A 65 -32.25 -2.99 -3.99
CA LYS A 65 -30.83 -2.84 -3.65
C LYS A 65 -30.59 -1.55 -2.88
N LYS A 66 -29.80 -1.66 -1.82
CA LYS A 66 -29.41 -0.53 -0.96
C LYS A 66 -28.21 0.23 -1.54
N PHE A 67 -28.23 1.55 -1.47
CA PHE A 67 -27.07 2.41 -1.70
C PHE A 67 -26.02 2.09 -0.64
N LEU A 68 -24.89 1.53 -1.07
CA LEU A 68 -23.79 1.23 -0.18
C LEU A 68 -22.97 2.50 0.04
N TRP A 69 -23.03 3.04 1.25
CA TRP A 69 -22.24 4.20 1.65
C TRP A 69 -20.85 3.74 2.11
N ASP A 70 -19.97 3.52 1.15
CA ASP A 70 -18.57 3.13 1.36
C ASP A 70 -17.59 4.25 0.96
N TYR A 71 -16.29 4.02 1.15
CA TYR A 71 -15.25 4.98 0.79
C TYR A 71 -15.23 5.32 -0.72
N LYS A 72 -15.67 4.39 -1.58
CA LYS A 72 -15.76 4.61 -3.03
C LYS A 72 -16.87 5.59 -3.34
N ALA A 73 -18.04 5.45 -2.72
CA ALA A 73 -19.17 6.36 -2.83
C ALA A 73 -18.78 7.75 -2.29
N GLU A 74 -18.11 7.82 -1.14
CA GLU A 74 -17.64 9.07 -0.55
C GLU A 74 -16.57 9.76 -1.42
N ARG A 75 -15.61 9.00 -1.96
CA ARG A 75 -14.61 9.51 -2.91
C ARG A 75 -15.24 9.98 -4.21
N ASN A 76 -16.21 9.25 -4.75
CA ASN A 76 -16.91 9.64 -5.97
C ASN A 76 -17.75 10.90 -5.75
N LEU A 77 -18.46 11.01 -4.62
CA LEU A 77 -19.18 12.21 -4.23
C LEU A 77 -18.25 13.42 -4.21
N ARG A 78 -17.07 13.28 -3.59
CA ARG A 78 -16.04 14.32 -3.57
C ARG A 78 -15.55 14.69 -4.97
N MET A 79 -15.16 13.71 -5.77
CA MET A 79 -14.67 13.97 -7.13
C MET A 79 -15.71 14.66 -8.02
N VAL A 80 -16.97 14.23 -7.93
CA VAL A 80 -18.07 14.82 -8.71
C VAL A 80 -18.35 16.24 -8.22
N SER A 81 -18.48 16.43 -6.92
CA SER A 81 -18.69 17.76 -6.32
C SER A 81 -17.55 18.71 -6.70
N ASP A 82 -16.30 18.31 -6.53
CA ASP A 82 -15.15 19.17 -6.82
C ASP A 82 -15.01 19.49 -8.31
N ARG A 83 -15.30 18.52 -9.20
CA ARG A 83 -15.28 18.76 -10.64
C ARG A 83 -16.37 19.76 -11.04
N LEU A 84 -17.60 19.59 -10.54
CA LEU A 84 -18.73 20.47 -10.86
C LEU A 84 -18.54 21.87 -10.27
N SER A 85 -18.06 21.97 -9.04
CA SER A 85 -17.69 23.24 -8.39
C SER A 85 -16.56 23.95 -9.14
N LYS A 86 -15.56 23.22 -9.65
CA LYS A 86 -14.45 23.82 -10.42
C LYS A 86 -14.91 24.39 -11.78
N ILE A 87 -15.85 23.72 -12.45
CA ILE A 87 -16.41 24.18 -13.75
C ILE A 87 -17.07 25.55 -13.62
N VAL A 88 -17.68 25.84 -12.47
CA VAL A 88 -18.36 27.12 -12.23
C VAL A 88 -17.45 28.17 -11.56
N GLY A 89 -16.16 27.89 -11.44
CA GLY A 89 -15.18 28.81 -10.86
C GLY A 89 -15.14 28.84 -9.33
N ALA A 90 -15.79 27.89 -8.64
CA ALA A 90 -15.76 27.83 -7.17
C ALA A 90 -14.42 27.33 -6.64
N LYS A 91 -14.02 27.82 -5.47
CA LYS A 91 -12.77 27.46 -4.80
C LYS A 91 -12.82 26.02 -4.29
N ILE A 92 -11.87 25.22 -4.75
CA ILE A 92 -11.67 23.84 -4.32
C ILE A 92 -10.64 23.86 -3.18
N ILE A 93 -11.02 23.38 -1.99
CA ILE A 93 -10.07 23.20 -0.88
C ILE A 93 -8.98 22.21 -1.34
N GLU A 94 -7.70 22.57 -1.23
CA GLU A 94 -6.60 21.75 -1.77
C GLU A 94 -6.10 20.68 -0.77
N ASN A 95 -6.31 20.88 0.54
CA ASN A 95 -5.95 19.93 1.60
C ASN A 95 -7.18 19.60 2.46
N ARG A 96 -7.71 18.37 2.36
CA ARG A 96 -9.08 18.06 2.84
C ARG A 96 -9.24 16.88 3.80
N TYR A 97 -8.17 16.21 4.20
CA TYR A 97 -8.23 15.57 5.52
C TYR A 97 -8.02 16.70 6.51
N SER A 98 -8.95 16.89 7.43
CA SER A 98 -8.77 17.90 8.45
C SER A 98 -7.52 17.53 9.23
N HIS A 99 -6.38 18.17 8.89
CA HIS A 99 -5.16 18.11 9.68
C HIS A 99 -5.53 18.32 11.14
N HIS A 100 -6.50 19.21 11.40
CA HIS A 100 -7.10 19.45 12.71
C HIS A 100 -7.79 18.22 13.32
N GLN A 101 -8.64 17.46 12.63
CA GLN A 101 -9.28 16.24 13.20
C GLN A 101 -8.25 15.12 13.45
N TYR A 102 -7.29 14.93 12.56
CA TYR A 102 -6.17 13.99 12.74
C TYR A 102 -5.22 14.44 13.86
N GLU A 103 -4.95 15.73 13.96
CA GLU A 103 -4.16 16.36 15.03
C GLU A 103 -4.89 16.30 16.38
N VAL A 104 -6.22 16.43 16.39
CA VAL A 104 -7.07 16.22 17.58
C VAL A 104 -7.05 14.75 18.00
N TYR A 105 -7.23 13.79 17.09
CA TYR A 105 -7.09 12.36 17.39
C TYR A 105 -5.68 12.02 17.92
N ARG A 106 -4.61 12.54 17.30
CA ARG A 106 -3.22 12.37 17.75
C ARG A 106 -2.98 12.98 19.14
N LYS A 107 -3.45 14.20 19.38
CA LYS A 107 -3.26 14.92 20.66
C LYS A 107 -4.09 14.33 21.80
N THR A 108 -5.21 13.68 21.50
CA THR A 108 -6.13 13.12 22.51
C THR A 108 -5.92 11.62 22.75
N ASN A 109 -5.26 10.90 21.86
CA ASN A 109 -5.04 9.45 21.99
C ASN A 109 -3.74 9.12 22.75
N TYR A 110 -3.84 9.06 24.08
CA TYR A 110 -2.70 8.70 24.95
C TYR A 110 -2.06 7.35 24.61
N LYS A 111 -2.82 6.38 24.07
CA LYS A 111 -2.28 5.06 23.72
C LYS A 111 -1.29 5.16 22.56
N TYR A 112 -1.55 6.04 21.59
CA TYR A 112 -0.66 6.27 20.47
C TYR A 112 0.66 6.89 20.95
N GLU A 113 0.60 7.96 21.76
CA GLU A 113 1.78 8.61 22.30
C GLU A 113 2.62 7.66 23.18
N ILE A 114 1.97 6.87 24.05
CA ILE A 114 2.66 5.87 24.87
C ILE A 114 3.38 4.85 24.01
N LYS A 115 2.75 4.36 22.93
CA LYS A 115 3.42 3.47 21.98
C LYS A 115 4.66 4.15 21.42
N GLN A 116 4.55 5.38 20.90
CA GLN A 116 5.69 6.10 20.32
C GLN A 116 6.88 6.19 21.28
N ARG A 117 6.63 6.56 22.53
CA ARG A 117 7.67 6.62 23.58
C ARG A 117 8.28 5.25 23.84
N VAL A 118 7.46 4.21 23.99
CA VAL A 118 7.94 2.84 24.22
C VAL A 118 8.82 2.35 23.05
N TYR A 119 8.43 2.61 21.80
CA TYR A 119 9.23 2.22 20.64
C TYR A 119 10.55 2.99 20.58
N PHE A 120 10.50 4.30 20.76
CA PHE A 120 11.71 5.12 20.85
C PHE A 120 12.65 4.56 21.93
N LEU A 121 12.13 4.20 23.10
CA LEU A 121 12.90 3.61 24.19
C LEU A 121 13.48 2.25 23.85
N ILE A 122 12.75 1.35 23.20
CA ILE A 122 13.28 0.04 22.79
C ILE A 122 14.50 0.23 21.86
N GLU A 123 14.37 1.09 20.86
CA GLU A 123 15.44 1.36 19.88
C GLU A 123 16.62 2.11 20.50
N ASN A 124 16.37 3.02 21.43
CA ASN A 124 17.38 3.95 21.94
C ASN A 124 17.91 3.62 23.34
N SER A 125 17.55 2.49 23.92
CA SER A 125 18.07 2.03 25.21
C SER A 125 19.04 0.89 25.03
N LYS A 126 20.09 0.82 25.85
CA LYS A 126 21.12 -0.23 25.78
C LYS A 126 20.61 -1.59 26.24
N ASN A 127 19.91 -1.58 27.37
CA ASN A 127 19.39 -2.75 28.04
C ASN A 127 18.11 -2.37 28.82
N PHE A 128 17.53 -3.34 29.53
CA PHE A 128 16.28 -3.14 30.24
C PHE A 128 16.36 -2.11 31.39
N GLU A 129 17.51 -1.96 32.04
CA GLU A 129 17.68 -0.95 33.10
C GLU A 129 17.84 0.46 32.53
N ASP A 130 18.60 0.61 31.44
CA ASP A 130 18.68 1.86 30.68
C ASP A 130 17.30 2.28 30.14
N PHE A 131 16.51 1.32 29.67
CA PHE A 131 15.12 1.53 29.25
C PHE A 131 14.27 2.12 30.37
N LYS A 132 14.34 1.56 31.59
CA LYS A 132 13.60 2.09 32.75
C LYS A 132 14.05 3.50 33.13
N LYS A 133 15.35 3.78 33.02
CA LYS A 133 15.91 5.09 33.33
C LYS A 133 15.41 6.13 32.33
N LYS A 134 15.66 5.90 31.04
CA LYS A 134 15.21 6.78 29.95
C LYS A 134 13.70 6.96 29.89
N ALA A 135 12.92 5.94 30.27
CA ALA A 135 11.46 6.06 30.34
C ALA A 135 11.01 7.18 31.29
N LYS A 136 11.69 7.32 32.45
CA LYS A 136 11.42 8.41 33.39
C LYS A 136 11.76 9.77 32.79
N ASP A 137 12.90 9.86 32.11
CA ASP A 137 13.36 11.09 31.44
C ASP A 137 12.44 11.48 30.26
N LEU A 138 11.75 10.51 29.67
CA LEU A 138 10.70 10.67 28.67
C LEU A 138 9.31 10.94 29.26
N HIS A 139 9.22 11.26 30.55
CA HIS A 139 7.96 11.49 31.25
C HIS A 139 6.98 10.32 31.14
N LEU A 140 7.48 9.09 30.95
CA LEU A 140 6.69 7.87 30.85
C LEU A 140 6.96 6.99 32.08
N LYS A 141 6.01 6.99 33.02
CA LYS A 141 6.04 6.09 34.18
C LYS A 141 5.51 4.71 33.76
N ILE A 142 6.37 3.71 33.87
CA ILE A 142 6.03 2.30 33.61
C ILE A 142 6.13 1.54 34.94
N ASP A 143 5.03 0.91 35.37
CA ASP A 143 4.97 0.15 36.60
C ASP A 143 4.86 -1.35 36.31
N PHE A 144 5.88 -2.11 36.74
CA PHE A 144 6.01 -3.55 36.54
C PHE A 144 5.60 -4.37 37.78
N ARG A 145 5.19 -3.74 38.88
CA ARG A 145 4.98 -4.43 40.19
C ARG A 145 3.74 -5.31 40.23
N HIS A 146 2.79 -5.11 39.33
CA HIS A 146 1.50 -5.78 39.32
C HIS A 146 1.41 -6.79 38.17
N LYS A 147 0.39 -7.66 38.21
CA LYS A 147 0.11 -8.66 37.16
C LYS A 147 0.07 -8.05 35.74
N HIS A 148 -0.41 -6.82 35.62
CA HIS A 148 -0.42 -6.06 34.38
C HIS A 148 0.52 -4.88 34.51
N VAL A 149 1.40 -4.71 33.52
CA VAL A 149 2.25 -3.52 33.44
C VAL A 149 1.38 -2.32 33.11
N THR A 150 1.59 -1.20 33.81
CA THR A 150 0.83 0.03 33.56
C THR A 150 1.72 1.15 33.08
N PHE A 151 1.16 2.00 32.22
CA PHE A 151 1.82 3.11 31.55
C PHE A 151 1.07 4.40 31.86
N PHE A 152 1.82 5.44 32.21
CA PHE A 152 1.28 6.75 32.56
C PHE A 152 2.23 7.87 32.11
N MET A 153 1.72 8.86 31.39
CA MET A 153 2.51 10.01 30.94
C MET A 153 2.35 11.18 31.92
N THR A 154 3.44 11.58 32.56
CA THR A 154 3.44 12.60 33.62
C THR A 154 3.36 14.03 33.10
N ASP A 155 3.67 14.24 31.83
CA ASP A 155 3.65 15.52 31.11
C ASP A 155 2.35 15.74 30.31
N SER A 156 1.31 14.94 30.58
CA SER A 156 0.02 14.99 29.86
C SER A 156 -1.16 15.18 30.81
N ASN A 157 -2.32 15.54 30.28
CA ASN A 157 -3.60 15.63 31.01
C ASN A 157 -4.28 14.25 31.23
N MET A 158 -3.51 13.16 31.10
CA MET A 158 -3.96 11.80 31.31
C MET A 158 -4.42 11.58 32.76
N LYS A 159 -5.68 11.15 32.94
CA LYS A 159 -6.27 10.89 34.27
C LYS A 159 -6.25 9.42 34.68
N GLN A 160 -6.16 8.51 33.72
CA GLN A 160 -6.21 7.06 33.95
C GLN A 160 -4.96 6.41 33.39
N VAL A 161 -4.43 5.41 34.09
CA VAL A 161 -3.31 4.58 33.61
C VAL A 161 -3.76 3.65 32.48
N VAL A 162 -2.87 3.35 31.53
CA VAL A 162 -3.12 2.37 30.46
C VAL A 162 -2.40 1.07 30.80
N ARG A 163 -3.09 -0.06 30.72
CA ARG A 163 -2.49 -1.40 30.93
C ARG A 163 -1.82 -1.93 29.66
N ASP A 164 -0.80 -2.76 29.83
CA ASP A 164 -0.07 -3.46 28.77
C ASP A 164 -0.95 -4.12 27.71
N ASN A 165 -1.93 -4.92 28.14
CA ASN A 165 -2.86 -5.61 27.26
C ASN A 165 -3.83 -4.66 26.52
N LYS A 166 -3.97 -3.41 26.97
CA LYS A 166 -4.74 -2.37 26.27
C LYS A 166 -3.88 -1.59 25.27
N LEU A 167 -2.55 -1.64 25.38
CA LEU A 167 -1.63 -1.13 24.36
C LEU A 167 -1.44 -2.15 23.24
N ASN A 168 -1.25 -3.42 23.59
CA ASN A 168 -1.16 -4.53 22.66
C ASN A 168 -1.89 -5.75 23.26
N ARG A 169 -3.05 -6.10 22.69
CA ARG A 169 -3.89 -7.22 23.15
C ARG A 169 -3.26 -8.58 22.90
N LYS A 170 -2.43 -8.73 21.85
CA LYS A 170 -1.86 -10.01 21.42
C LYS A 170 -0.56 -10.34 22.16
N GLN A 171 0.31 -9.34 22.29
CA GLN A 171 1.57 -9.48 23.03
C GLN A 171 1.67 -8.33 24.03
N PRO A 172 1.28 -8.56 25.31
CA PRO A 172 1.36 -7.53 26.33
C PRO A 172 2.79 -7.03 26.49
N TYR A 173 2.97 -5.71 26.56
CA TYR A 173 4.23 -5.05 26.89
C TYR A 173 4.59 -5.23 28.36
N ASN A 174 4.85 -6.48 28.74
CA ASN A 174 5.26 -6.85 30.09
C ASN A 174 6.78 -6.89 30.23
N GLU A 175 7.27 -7.10 31.45
CA GLU A 175 8.71 -7.18 31.73
C GLU A 175 9.40 -8.27 30.89
N THR A 176 8.76 -9.44 30.74
CA THR A 176 9.30 -10.54 29.93
C THR A 176 9.45 -10.18 28.46
N TYR A 177 8.51 -9.43 27.89
CA TYR A 177 8.57 -8.96 26.51
C TYR A 177 9.78 -8.05 26.29
N PHE A 178 9.97 -7.05 27.16
CA PHE A 178 11.10 -6.13 27.02
C PHE A 178 12.43 -6.83 27.21
N LYS A 179 12.57 -7.69 28.24
CA LYS A 179 13.79 -8.48 28.44
C LYS A 179 14.09 -9.36 27.22
N LYS A 180 13.07 -10.05 26.69
CA LYS A 180 13.20 -10.85 25.47
C LYS A 180 13.69 -9.99 24.30
N LYS A 181 13.13 -8.80 24.08
CA LYS A 181 13.58 -7.89 23.01
C LYS A 181 15.04 -7.45 23.14
N PHE A 182 15.50 -7.12 24.36
CA PHE A 182 16.89 -6.73 24.57
C PHE A 182 17.86 -7.89 24.41
N VAL A 183 17.52 -9.08 24.91
CA VAL A 183 18.32 -10.29 24.70
C VAL A 183 18.39 -10.67 23.22
N GLN A 184 17.25 -10.62 22.51
CA GLN A 184 17.19 -10.89 21.07
C GLN A 184 18.18 -10.00 20.31
N ARG A 185 18.18 -8.69 20.58
CA ARG A 185 19.09 -7.74 19.93
C ARG A 185 20.55 -8.02 20.27
N GLU A 186 20.84 -8.41 21.51
CA GLU A 186 22.21 -8.74 21.92
C GLU A 186 22.73 -10.00 21.23
N ILE A 187 21.91 -11.03 21.08
CA ILE A 187 22.25 -12.23 20.31
C ILE A 187 22.62 -11.85 18.86
N ILE A 188 21.81 -11.00 18.22
CA ILE A 188 22.07 -10.53 16.85
C ILE A 188 23.40 -9.78 16.77
N ASN A 189 23.66 -8.84 17.70
CA ASN A 189 24.91 -8.08 17.73
C ASN A 189 26.14 -8.99 17.88
N ILE A 190 26.07 -10.00 18.76
CA ILE A 190 27.14 -10.98 18.96
C ILE A 190 27.36 -11.79 17.67
N LEU A 191 26.29 -12.27 17.04
CA LEU A 191 26.38 -13.02 15.79
C LEU A 191 26.97 -12.19 14.65
N GLU A 192 26.51 -10.94 14.46
CA GLU A 192 27.06 -10.01 13.47
C GLU A 192 28.55 -9.72 13.71
N PHE A 193 28.98 -9.66 14.97
CA PHE A 193 30.39 -9.46 15.32
C PHE A 193 31.24 -10.71 15.04
N LEU A 194 30.74 -11.89 15.40
CA LEU A 194 31.48 -13.15 15.32
C LEU A 194 31.51 -13.74 13.91
N LEU A 195 30.40 -13.75 13.17
CA LEU A 195 30.29 -14.42 11.87
C LEU A 195 31.39 -14.00 10.85
N PRO A 196 31.77 -12.71 10.73
CA PRO A 196 32.87 -12.30 9.86
C PRO A 196 34.24 -12.80 10.33
N LYS A 197 34.40 -13.15 11.62
CA LYS A 197 35.68 -13.51 12.25
C LYS A 197 35.89 -15.02 12.40
N MET A 198 34.83 -15.83 12.33
CA MET A 198 34.91 -17.29 12.50
C MET A 198 35.18 -18.03 11.18
N LYS A 199 35.82 -19.19 11.24
CA LYS A 199 36.12 -20.05 10.08
C LYS A 199 35.03 -21.06 9.77
N ASN A 200 34.41 -21.59 10.82
CA ASN A 200 33.42 -22.65 10.69
C ASN A 200 32.45 -22.62 11.87
N MET A 201 31.41 -23.46 11.78
CA MET A 201 30.35 -23.51 12.79
C MET A 201 30.86 -23.93 14.17
N ASN A 202 31.82 -24.86 14.26
CA ASN A 202 32.33 -25.32 15.55
C ASN A 202 33.08 -24.22 16.29
N GLU A 203 33.87 -23.43 15.56
CA GLU A 203 34.56 -22.26 16.11
C GLU A 203 33.55 -21.19 16.56
N LEU A 204 32.50 -20.94 15.78
CA LEU A 204 31.42 -20.01 16.17
C LEU A 204 30.74 -20.44 17.48
N ILE A 205 30.41 -21.72 17.63
CA ILE A 205 29.78 -22.25 18.86
C ILE A 205 30.74 -22.06 20.05
N GLN A 206 32.00 -22.46 19.91
CA GLN A 206 33.00 -22.32 20.97
C GLN A 206 33.23 -20.86 21.35
N GLN A 207 33.34 -19.97 20.36
CA GLN A 207 33.58 -18.55 20.63
C GLN A 207 32.36 -17.87 21.25
N ALA A 208 31.15 -18.18 20.78
CA ALA A 208 29.91 -17.63 21.32
C ALA A 208 29.74 -17.91 22.83
N GLU A 209 30.23 -19.06 23.33
CA GLU A 209 30.18 -19.39 24.76
C GLU A 209 30.95 -18.38 25.64
N PHE A 210 32.05 -17.80 25.16
CA PHE A 210 32.79 -16.76 25.90
C PHE A 210 31.99 -15.45 26.04
N PHE A 211 31.00 -15.23 25.17
CA PHE A 211 30.06 -14.11 25.27
C PHE A 211 28.83 -14.46 26.12
N GLY A 212 28.73 -15.68 26.64
CA GLY A 212 27.53 -16.19 27.33
C GLY A 212 26.41 -16.63 26.39
N LEU A 213 26.67 -16.71 25.08
CA LEU A 213 25.72 -17.17 24.06
C LEU A 213 25.92 -18.66 23.78
N LYS A 214 24.90 -19.48 24.08
CA LYS A 214 24.90 -20.89 23.69
C LYS A 214 24.13 -21.09 22.39
N ILE A 215 24.76 -21.74 21.42
CA ILE A 215 24.17 -22.06 20.12
C ILE A 215 23.99 -23.59 20.04
N ILE A 216 22.74 -24.04 19.95
CA ILE A 216 22.39 -25.47 19.99
C ILE A 216 21.79 -25.86 18.63
N LEU A 217 22.48 -26.78 17.93
CA LEU A 217 22.04 -27.32 16.65
C LEU A 217 21.03 -28.46 16.84
N LYS A 218 19.91 -28.42 16.12
CA LYS A 218 18.84 -29.43 16.12
C LYS A 218 18.40 -29.79 14.70
N ALA A 219 19.10 -30.74 14.07
CA ALA A 219 18.85 -31.19 12.71
C ALA A 219 18.84 -30.06 11.67
N LYS A 220 17.67 -29.44 11.40
CA LYS A 220 17.50 -28.30 10.50
C LYS A 220 17.40 -26.95 11.22
N HIS A 221 17.22 -26.97 12.54
CA HIS A 221 16.95 -25.79 13.36
C HIS A 221 18.12 -25.43 14.28
N VAL A 222 18.20 -24.16 14.66
CA VAL A 222 19.15 -23.63 15.63
C VAL A 222 18.39 -22.95 16.77
N LEU A 223 18.80 -23.28 18.00
CA LEU A 223 18.30 -22.66 19.22
C LEU A 223 19.42 -21.85 19.87
N PHE A 224 19.12 -20.61 20.23
CA PHE A 224 20.03 -19.68 20.89
C PHE A 224 19.60 -19.49 22.34
N GLU A 225 20.53 -19.55 23.28
CA GLU A 225 20.28 -19.27 24.70
C GLU A 225 21.25 -18.21 25.20
N PHE A 226 20.71 -17.13 25.77
CA PHE A 226 21.48 -16.02 26.34
C PHE A 226 20.75 -15.47 27.56
N ASP A 227 21.45 -15.19 28.66
CA ASP A 227 20.87 -14.77 29.95
C ASP A 227 19.70 -15.66 30.43
N GLY A 228 19.76 -16.96 30.11
CA GLY A 228 18.71 -17.94 30.45
C GLY A 228 17.44 -17.86 29.60
N ILE A 229 17.39 -16.98 28.59
CA ILE A 229 16.28 -16.86 27.64
C ILE A 229 16.63 -17.62 26.36
N LYS A 230 15.69 -18.44 25.88
CA LYS A 230 15.83 -19.25 24.66
C LYS A 230 15.10 -18.60 23.48
N PHE A 231 15.74 -18.62 22.32
CA PHE A 231 15.21 -18.14 21.04
C PHE A 231 15.39 -19.20 19.96
N SER A 232 14.37 -19.41 19.16
CA SER A 232 14.50 -20.11 17.89
C SER A 232 15.07 -19.18 16.81
N GLU A 233 15.67 -19.76 15.77
CA GLU A 233 16.15 -19.05 14.59
C GLU A 233 15.11 -18.11 13.94
N GLN A 234 13.82 -18.47 14.00
CA GLN A 234 12.70 -17.69 13.45
C GLN A 234 12.40 -16.43 14.26
N GLU A 235 12.77 -16.43 15.53
CA GLU A 235 12.54 -15.32 16.46
C GLU A 235 13.68 -14.30 16.45
N LEU A 236 14.79 -14.52 15.73
CA LEU A 236 15.93 -13.61 15.68
C LEU A 236 15.79 -12.55 14.57
N VAL A 237 15.94 -12.92 13.30
CA VAL A 237 15.92 -12.00 12.15
C VAL A 237 14.98 -12.54 11.06
N LYS A 238 14.01 -11.72 10.64
CA LYS A 238 13.00 -12.12 9.64
C LYS A 238 13.51 -12.12 8.20
N SER A 239 14.58 -11.36 7.91
CA SER A 239 15.14 -11.24 6.56
C SER A 239 16.11 -12.36 6.19
N ASN A 240 16.78 -12.99 7.17
CA ASN A 240 17.64 -14.16 7.00
C ASN A 240 17.50 -15.05 8.26
N GLN A 241 17.01 -16.27 8.09
CA GLN A 241 16.92 -17.22 9.20
C GLN A 241 18.31 -17.78 9.47
N TYR A 242 18.81 -17.65 10.71
CA TYR A 242 20.05 -18.27 11.17
C TYR A 242 19.89 -19.80 11.33
N SER A 243 19.46 -20.47 10.27
CA SER A 243 19.25 -21.92 10.21
C SER A 243 20.56 -22.66 10.00
N VAL A 244 20.52 -23.99 10.14
CA VAL A 244 21.68 -24.84 9.87
C VAL A 244 22.16 -24.67 8.43
N SER A 245 21.24 -24.58 7.45
CA SER A 245 21.59 -24.37 6.05
C SER A 245 22.21 -23.00 5.82
N TYR A 246 21.70 -21.94 6.47
CA TYR A 246 22.27 -20.60 6.36
C TYR A 246 23.74 -20.57 6.79
N PHE A 247 24.07 -21.17 7.94
CA PHE A 247 25.46 -21.21 8.40
C PHE A 247 26.36 -22.05 7.49
N GLN A 248 25.85 -23.18 6.98
CA GLN A 248 26.58 -24.00 6.02
C GLN A 248 26.90 -23.20 4.74
N ASP A 249 25.90 -22.55 4.14
CA ASP A 249 26.09 -21.74 2.94
C ASP A 249 27.03 -20.55 3.20
N TYR A 250 26.90 -19.89 4.36
CA TYR A 250 27.74 -18.75 4.73
C TYR A 250 29.22 -19.14 4.85
N PHE A 251 29.53 -20.24 5.56
CA PHE A 251 30.92 -20.68 5.74
C PHE A 251 31.51 -21.34 4.48
N ASN A 252 30.70 -22.04 3.68
CA ASN A 252 31.16 -22.65 2.43
C ASN A 252 31.59 -21.62 1.37
N ASN A 253 30.99 -20.43 1.38
CA ASN A 253 31.27 -19.36 0.42
C ASN A 253 32.33 -18.35 0.90
N LYS A 254 32.95 -18.58 2.07
CA LYS A 254 33.87 -17.62 2.69
C LYS A 254 35.33 -17.97 2.32
N ASN A 255 35.97 -17.09 1.55
CA ASN A 255 37.32 -17.31 1.02
C ASN A 255 38.47 -16.77 1.90
N ASP A 256 38.20 -15.95 2.91
CA ASP A 256 39.26 -15.32 3.72
C ASP A 256 39.16 -15.65 5.21
N THR A 257 40.34 -15.94 5.78
CA THR A 257 40.52 -16.35 7.17
C THR A 257 41.30 -15.29 7.94
N PHE A 258 40.62 -14.52 8.80
CA PHE A 258 41.27 -13.70 9.81
C PHE A 258 41.55 -14.58 11.04
N GLY A 259 42.82 -14.78 11.39
CA GLY A 259 43.22 -15.40 12.65
C GLY A 259 43.40 -14.33 13.71
N LEU A 260 42.52 -14.30 14.72
CA LEU A 260 42.69 -13.45 15.90
C LEU A 260 42.74 -14.33 17.15
N ASP A 261 43.61 -13.96 18.08
CA ASP A 261 43.81 -14.65 19.36
C ASP A 261 42.59 -14.44 20.28
N ASN A 262 42.03 -15.54 20.81
CA ASN A 262 40.70 -15.59 21.44
C ASN A 262 40.51 -14.65 22.65
N LYS A 263 41.58 -14.24 23.33
CA LYS A 263 41.49 -13.39 24.54
C LYS A 263 41.13 -11.93 24.25
N ASN A 264 41.31 -11.43 23.03
CA ASN A 264 40.99 -10.04 22.68
C ASN A 264 39.57 -9.85 22.11
N LEU A 265 38.85 -10.91 21.75
CA LEU A 265 37.58 -10.77 21.02
C LEU A 265 36.45 -10.20 21.89
N VAL A 266 36.38 -10.59 23.16
CA VAL A 266 35.38 -10.05 24.09
C VAL A 266 35.65 -8.57 24.39
N GLU A 267 36.92 -8.20 24.54
CA GLU A 267 37.33 -6.80 24.74
C GLU A 267 37.02 -5.96 23.51
N LEU A 268 37.39 -6.43 22.32
CA LEU A 268 37.06 -5.78 21.03
C LEU A 268 35.55 -5.61 20.83
N TYR A 269 34.75 -6.62 21.16
CA TYR A 269 33.29 -6.51 21.08
C TYR A 269 32.76 -5.46 22.05
N ASN A 270 33.28 -5.42 23.29
CA ASN A 270 32.88 -4.42 24.27
C ASN A 270 33.27 -3.00 23.82
N GLU A 271 34.42 -2.81 23.17
CA GLU A 271 34.81 -1.54 22.56
C GLU A 271 33.88 -1.14 21.40
N GLU A 272 33.61 -2.04 20.45
CA GLU A 272 32.66 -1.81 19.35
C GLU A 272 31.26 -1.49 19.86
N LYS A 273 30.81 -2.21 20.89
CA LYS A 273 29.54 -1.98 21.58
C LYS A 273 29.53 -0.60 22.23
N LEU A 274 30.59 -0.20 22.92
CA LEU A 274 30.69 1.14 23.53
C LEU A 274 30.60 2.25 22.48
N ILE A 275 31.18 2.06 21.29
CA ILE A 275 31.08 3.01 20.17
C ILE A 275 29.64 3.09 19.66
N LYS A 276 28.95 1.96 19.46
CA LYS A 276 27.53 1.93 19.08
C LYS A 276 26.66 2.62 20.14
N GLU A 277 26.94 2.36 21.41
CA GLU A 277 26.22 2.94 22.55
C GLU A 277 26.42 4.45 22.69
N LYS A 278 27.58 5.00 22.31
CA LYS A 278 27.84 6.46 22.27
C LYS A 278 26.97 7.19 21.24
N LYS A 279 26.42 6.50 20.25
CA LYS A 279 25.49 7.07 19.26
C LYS A 279 24.06 7.19 19.80
N LEU A 280 23.74 6.50 20.90
CA LEU A 280 22.44 6.59 21.54
C LEU A 280 22.32 7.91 22.30
N PRO A 281 21.10 8.48 22.38
CA PRO A 281 20.89 9.70 23.15
C PRO A 281 21.25 9.48 24.63
N THR A 282 22.08 10.38 25.15
CA THR A 282 22.36 10.52 26.58
C THR A 282 21.12 11.05 27.30
N GLU A 283 20.98 10.75 28.58
CA GLU A 283 19.80 11.07 29.42
C GLU A 283 19.31 12.51 29.24
N ASP A 284 20.23 13.48 29.25
CA ASP A 284 19.90 14.91 29.08
C ASP A 284 19.34 15.26 27.69
N MET A 285 19.64 14.45 26.68
CA MET A 285 19.21 14.65 25.28
C MET A 285 18.08 13.71 24.87
N VAL A 286 17.67 12.76 25.71
CA VAL A 286 16.64 11.76 25.41
C VAL A 286 15.32 12.42 25.02
N TRP A 287 14.89 13.43 25.77
CA TRP A 287 13.64 14.15 25.49
C TRP A 287 13.70 14.91 24.16
N LYS A 288 14.80 15.65 23.90
CA LYS A 288 15.00 16.37 22.63
C LYS A 288 15.05 15.41 21.44
N SER A 289 15.78 14.31 21.58
CA SER A 289 15.88 13.27 20.55
C SER A 289 14.54 12.61 20.27
N TYR A 290 13.71 12.43 21.31
CA TYR A 290 12.34 11.98 21.13
C TYR A 290 11.47 13.01 20.41
N GLN A 291 11.61 14.30 20.74
CA GLN A 291 10.87 15.36 20.04
C GLN A 291 11.25 15.42 18.55
N ASP A 292 12.53 15.27 18.20
CA ASP A 292 12.99 15.22 16.82
C ASP A 292 12.52 13.95 16.11
N PHE A 293 12.62 12.78 16.77
CA PHE A 293 12.03 11.52 16.30
C PHE A 293 10.53 11.68 16.02
N LYS A 294 9.80 12.28 16.95
CA LYS A 294 8.36 12.52 16.87
C LYS A 294 8.03 13.50 15.74
N ARG A 295 8.73 14.63 15.61
CA ARG A 295 8.57 15.59 14.51
C ARG A 295 8.79 14.94 13.15
N ASN A 296 9.88 14.19 12.99
CA ASN A 296 10.19 13.47 11.76
C ASN A 296 9.12 12.42 11.43
N ARG A 297 8.57 11.78 12.46
CA ARG A 297 7.51 10.80 12.31
C ARG A 297 6.16 11.44 11.97
N ASP A 298 5.83 12.55 12.63
CA ASP A 298 4.56 13.29 12.54
C ASP A 298 4.45 14.14 11.26
N ALA A 299 5.58 14.49 10.63
CA ALA A 299 5.64 15.11 9.31
C ALA A 299 5.16 14.16 8.19
N VAL A 300 5.02 12.86 8.48
CA VAL A 300 4.54 11.85 7.54
C VAL A 300 3.05 11.57 7.80
N HIS A 301 2.19 11.89 6.85
CA HIS A 301 0.74 11.73 6.95
C HIS A 301 0.37 10.23 7.04
N GLU A 302 -0.23 9.79 8.16
CA GLU A 302 -0.73 8.43 8.38
C GLU A 302 -2.28 8.42 8.32
N PHE A 303 -2.84 7.39 7.68
CA PHE A 303 -4.26 7.20 7.41
C PHE A 303 -4.76 5.98 8.15
N GLU A 304 -5.87 6.13 8.88
CA GLU A 304 -6.54 5.01 9.55
C GLU A 304 -7.39 4.23 8.54
N VAL A 305 -7.22 2.91 8.54
CA VAL A 305 -7.93 1.98 7.66
C VAL A 305 -8.43 0.79 8.47
N GLU A 306 -9.73 0.53 8.42
CA GLU A 306 -10.34 -0.60 9.11
C GLU A 306 -10.23 -1.87 8.25
N LEU A 307 -9.71 -2.95 8.84
CA LEU A 307 -9.56 -4.25 8.20
C LEU A 307 -10.59 -5.23 8.74
N ASN A 308 -11.09 -6.06 7.82
CA ASN A 308 -11.86 -7.25 8.14
C ASN A 308 -10.90 -8.40 8.53
N LEU A 309 -11.35 -9.27 9.44
CA LEU A 309 -10.53 -10.40 9.92
C LEU A 309 -10.03 -11.33 8.80
N ASN A 310 -10.78 -11.45 7.70
CA ASN A 310 -10.43 -12.26 6.53
C ASN A 310 -9.33 -11.65 5.64
N GLN A 311 -8.97 -10.38 5.83
CA GLN A 311 -7.85 -9.74 5.13
C GLN A 311 -6.50 -10.04 5.80
N ILE A 312 -6.51 -10.49 7.05
CA ILE A 312 -5.31 -10.83 7.82
C ILE A 312 -4.97 -12.29 7.50
N GLU A 313 -3.81 -12.50 6.87
CA GLU A 313 -3.35 -13.86 6.58
C GLU A 313 -2.67 -14.48 7.79
N GLU A 314 -1.74 -13.72 8.39
CA GLU A 314 -0.94 -14.22 9.49
C GLU A 314 -0.68 -13.10 10.50
N VAL A 315 -0.49 -13.50 11.74
CA VAL A 315 -0.24 -12.62 12.86
C VAL A 315 1.05 -13.09 13.50
N VAL A 316 2.02 -12.20 13.61
CA VAL A 316 3.34 -12.48 14.17
C VAL A 316 3.64 -11.52 15.32
N ASP A 317 4.66 -11.82 16.12
CA ASP A 317 4.98 -11.05 17.33
C ASP A 317 5.13 -9.53 17.07
N ASP A 318 5.72 -9.14 15.93
CA ASP A 318 5.99 -7.73 15.62
C ASP A 318 4.90 -7.03 14.80
N GLY A 319 3.85 -7.73 14.36
CA GLY A 319 2.87 -7.15 13.42
C GLY A 319 1.91 -8.16 12.81
N ILE A 320 1.26 -7.77 11.72
CA ILE A 320 0.34 -8.62 10.96
C ILE A 320 0.72 -8.65 9.48
N TYR A 321 0.51 -9.79 8.84
CA TYR A 321 0.53 -9.92 7.40
C TYR A 321 -0.87 -9.77 6.84
N ILE A 322 -1.04 -8.84 5.90
CA ILE A 322 -2.33 -8.52 5.29
C ILE A 322 -2.28 -8.87 3.81
N LYS A 323 -3.32 -9.54 3.32
CA LYS A 323 -3.49 -9.84 1.89
C LYS A 323 -3.69 -8.57 1.09
N VAL A 324 -2.91 -8.43 0.04
CA VAL A 324 -2.98 -7.34 -0.94
C VAL A 324 -2.93 -7.90 -2.35
N GLN A 325 -3.45 -7.13 -3.30
CA GLN A 325 -3.47 -7.51 -4.71
C GLN A 325 -2.64 -6.50 -5.49
N PHE A 326 -1.83 -7.01 -6.40
CA PHE A 326 -1.01 -6.19 -7.26
C PHE A 326 -0.98 -6.80 -8.66
N GLY A 327 -1.09 -5.97 -9.70
CA GLY A 327 -1.22 -6.49 -11.06
C GLY A 327 -2.48 -7.35 -11.26
N ILE A 328 -2.45 -8.24 -12.25
CA ILE A 328 -3.59 -9.05 -12.65
C ILE A 328 -3.51 -10.40 -11.94
N ARG A 329 -4.45 -10.68 -11.02
CA ARG A 329 -4.54 -11.94 -10.25
C ARG A 329 -3.29 -12.30 -9.44
N GLN A 330 -2.41 -11.35 -9.14
CA GLN A 330 -1.28 -11.60 -8.24
C GLN A 330 -1.68 -11.12 -6.85
N GLU A 331 -1.51 -12.01 -5.89
CA GLU A 331 -1.74 -11.76 -4.49
C GLU A 331 -0.40 -11.77 -3.76
N GLY A 332 -0.31 -10.94 -2.75
CA GLY A 332 0.82 -10.97 -1.85
C GLY A 332 0.44 -10.50 -0.48
N LEU A 333 1.45 -10.46 0.37
CA LEU A 333 1.32 -10.10 1.75
C LEU A 333 2.12 -8.82 1.97
N ILE A 334 1.52 -7.87 2.69
CA ILE A 334 2.28 -6.79 3.30
C ILE A 334 2.45 -7.07 4.77
N PHE A 335 3.62 -6.77 5.30
CA PHE A 335 3.84 -6.75 6.73
C PHE A 335 3.50 -5.36 7.29
N VAL A 336 2.62 -5.32 8.29
CA VAL A 336 2.29 -4.10 9.04
C VAL A 336 2.74 -4.27 10.49
N PRO A 337 3.66 -3.45 10.99
CA PRO A 337 4.14 -3.53 12.36
C PRO A 337 3.07 -3.11 13.39
N ASN A 338 3.12 -3.68 14.59
CA ASN A 338 2.16 -3.43 15.69
C ASN A 338 1.95 -1.95 16.06
N ILE A 339 2.94 -1.11 15.77
CA ILE A 339 2.87 0.33 15.99
C ILE A 339 1.82 1.01 15.11
N GLN A 340 1.59 0.44 13.92
CA GLN A 340 0.62 0.90 12.95
C GLN A 340 -0.72 0.19 13.13
N ILE A 341 -0.98 -0.48 14.25
CA ILE A 341 -2.21 -1.25 14.45
C ILE A 341 -2.91 -0.82 15.75
N ASN A 342 -4.23 -0.64 15.67
CA ASN A 342 -5.13 -0.47 16.80
C ASN A 342 -6.29 -1.48 16.67
N MET A 343 -6.47 -2.35 17.66
CA MET A 343 -7.51 -3.38 17.62
C MET A 343 -8.61 -3.09 18.63
N GLU A 344 -9.82 -2.78 18.14
CA GLU A 344 -11.06 -2.74 18.92
C GLU A 344 -11.78 -4.10 18.78
N GLU A 345 -12.74 -4.42 19.65
CA GLU A 345 -13.20 -5.81 19.95
C GLU A 345 -13.55 -6.69 18.74
N GLU A 346 -14.02 -6.11 17.63
CA GLU A 346 -14.30 -6.83 16.37
C GLU A 346 -13.63 -6.19 15.14
N LYS A 347 -12.76 -5.18 15.32
CA LYS A 347 -12.25 -4.33 14.24
C LYS A 347 -10.75 -4.11 14.38
N VAL A 348 -9.99 -4.44 13.33
CA VAL A 348 -8.54 -4.22 13.27
C VAL A 348 -8.28 -2.95 12.46
N LYS A 349 -7.92 -1.85 13.11
CA LYS A 349 -7.55 -0.60 12.46
C LYS A 349 -6.05 -0.55 12.21
N VAL A 350 -5.66 -0.15 11.01
CA VAL A 350 -4.27 -0.03 10.57
C VAL A 350 -3.98 1.39 10.10
N PHE A 351 -2.84 1.94 10.51
CA PHE A 351 -2.37 3.27 10.15
C PHE A 351 -1.33 3.18 9.04
N LEU A 352 -1.70 3.57 7.83
CA LEU A 352 -0.86 3.52 6.63
C LEU A 352 -0.48 4.91 6.15
N ARG A 353 0.76 5.08 5.70
CA ARG A 353 1.27 6.35 5.16
C ARG A 353 1.08 6.40 3.66
N GLU A 354 0.38 7.40 3.15
CA GLU A 354 0.08 7.49 1.72
C GLU A 354 1.34 7.54 0.83
N THR A 355 2.37 8.24 1.29
CA THR A 355 3.64 8.46 0.56
C THR A 355 4.64 7.32 0.72
N SER A 356 4.49 6.47 1.75
CA SER A 356 5.43 5.39 2.02
C SER A 356 5.27 4.24 1.03
N SER A 357 6.40 3.57 0.75
CA SER A 357 6.44 2.33 0.00
C SER A 357 6.39 1.16 0.98
N TYR A 358 5.48 0.23 0.74
CA TYR A 358 5.29 -0.99 1.50
C TYR A 358 5.76 -2.18 0.67
N TYR A 359 6.58 -3.04 1.27
CA TYR A 359 7.07 -4.21 0.58
C TYR A 359 5.97 -5.28 0.51
N VAL A 360 5.71 -5.76 -0.70
CA VAL A 360 4.73 -6.80 -0.98
C VAL A 360 5.48 -8.10 -1.28
N TYR A 361 5.28 -9.08 -0.41
CA TYR A 361 5.78 -10.45 -0.57
C TYR A 361 4.81 -11.21 -1.48
N HIS A 362 5.26 -11.64 -2.66
CA HIS A 362 4.48 -12.52 -3.52
C HIS A 362 4.42 -13.91 -2.88
N LYS A 363 3.25 -14.57 -2.89
CA LYS A 363 3.05 -15.86 -2.22
C LYS A 363 3.97 -16.98 -2.74
N ASP A 364 4.14 -17.04 -4.07
CA ASP A 364 4.82 -18.19 -4.69
C ASP A 364 6.22 -17.89 -5.28
N LEU A 365 6.60 -16.63 -5.52
CA LEU A 365 7.80 -16.28 -6.30
C LEU A 365 8.48 -15.00 -5.79
N ALA A 366 9.64 -15.13 -5.13
CA ALA A 366 10.37 -14.00 -4.54
C ALA A 366 10.80 -12.93 -5.56
N GLU A 367 11.08 -13.33 -6.81
CA GLU A 367 11.43 -12.42 -7.90
C GLU A 367 10.31 -11.43 -8.27
N LYS A 368 9.05 -11.75 -7.89
CA LYS A 368 7.88 -10.90 -8.14
C LYS A 368 7.57 -9.94 -6.99
N ASN A 369 8.35 -9.99 -5.91
CA ASN A 369 8.23 -9.06 -4.79
C ASN A 369 8.44 -7.63 -5.28
N ARG A 370 7.64 -6.72 -4.75
CA ARG A 370 7.69 -5.32 -5.19
C ARG A 370 7.27 -4.37 -4.11
N PHE A 371 7.56 -3.10 -4.31
CA PHE A 371 7.04 -2.04 -3.46
C PHE A 371 5.69 -1.54 -3.98
N MET A 372 4.72 -1.42 -3.08
CA MET A 372 3.44 -0.77 -3.32
C MET A 372 3.35 0.53 -2.53
N LYS A 373 2.89 1.61 -3.16
CA LYS A 373 2.67 2.88 -2.46
C LYS A 373 1.48 2.77 -1.51
N GLY A 374 1.59 3.39 -0.34
CA GLY A 374 0.55 3.37 0.69
C GLY A 374 -0.79 3.94 0.20
N LYS A 375 -0.78 4.92 -0.71
CA LYS A 375 -2.00 5.39 -1.42
C LYS A 375 -2.78 4.26 -2.09
N THR A 376 -2.08 3.28 -2.66
CA THR A 376 -2.66 2.14 -3.35
C THR A 376 -3.23 1.14 -2.36
N LEU A 377 -2.54 0.92 -1.24
CA LEU A 377 -2.99 0.05 -0.16
C LEU A 377 -4.21 0.58 0.58
N ILE A 378 -4.20 1.86 0.96
CA ILE A 378 -5.33 2.56 1.58
C ILE A 378 -6.56 2.44 0.68
N ARG A 379 -6.38 2.65 -0.63
CA ARG A 379 -7.44 2.46 -1.63
C ARG A 379 -7.95 1.01 -1.66
N GLN A 380 -7.06 0.03 -1.62
CA GLN A 380 -7.43 -1.38 -1.70
C GLN A 380 -8.22 -1.84 -0.46
N PHE A 381 -7.80 -1.45 0.73
CA PHE A 381 -8.44 -1.88 1.97
C PHE A 381 -9.81 -1.21 2.21
N ASN A 382 -10.00 0.00 1.70
CA ASN A 382 -11.28 0.71 1.76
C ASN A 382 -12.30 0.27 0.69
N LEU A 383 -11.86 -0.48 -0.33
CA LEU A 383 -12.71 -1.08 -1.34
C LEU A 383 -13.02 -2.50 -0.89
N GLN A 384 -14.26 -2.76 -0.47
CA GLN A 384 -14.69 -4.12 -0.12
C GLN A 384 -14.33 -5.11 -1.23
N TYR A 385 -14.03 -6.34 -0.82
CA TYR A 385 -13.70 -7.53 -1.63
C TYR A 385 -14.76 -7.78 -2.72
N GLU A 386 -14.69 -7.03 -3.82
CA GLU A 386 -15.27 -7.39 -5.10
C GLU A 386 -14.20 -7.19 -6.16
N GLN A 387 -13.85 -8.27 -6.84
CA GLN A 387 -12.94 -8.27 -7.99
C GLN A 387 -13.40 -7.22 -9.01
N GLN A 388 -12.70 -6.09 -9.11
CA GLN A 388 -12.89 -5.16 -10.22
C GLN A 388 -11.56 -4.64 -10.78
N TYR A 389 -11.40 -4.99 -12.06
CA TYR A 389 -10.36 -4.65 -13.01
C TYR A 389 -9.97 -3.16 -13.00
N MET A 390 -8.67 -2.89 -12.91
CA MET A 390 -8.08 -1.57 -13.16
C MET A 390 -7.90 -1.39 -14.67
N TYR A 391 -8.80 -0.63 -15.29
CA TYR A 391 -8.62 0.46 -16.29
C TYR A 391 -10.02 0.75 -16.84
N ARG A 392 -10.52 1.98 -16.65
CA ARG A 392 -11.82 2.38 -17.20
C ARG A 392 -11.60 2.68 -18.69
N ARG A 393 -11.96 1.72 -19.54
CA ARG A 393 -11.97 1.86 -21.01
C ARG A 393 -12.64 3.17 -21.43
N ILE A 394 -11.95 4.00 -22.19
CA ILE A 394 -12.60 4.95 -23.11
C ILE A 394 -12.93 4.13 -24.36
N SER A 395 -14.20 4.07 -24.75
CA SER A 395 -14.60 3.32 -25.94
C SER A 395 -14.11 4.03 -27.21
N LEU A 396 -13.79 3.26 -28.26
CA LEU A 396 -13.48 3.80 -29.58
C LEU A 396 -14.55 4.79 -30.07
N SER A 397 -15.82 4.57 -29.70
CA SER A 397 -16.92 5.50 -29.97
C SER A 397 -16.75 6.86 -29.28
N LYS A 398 -16.28 6.90 -28.03
CA LYS A 398 -16.04 8.15 -27.29
C LYS A 398 -14.82 8.90 -27.81
N ILE A 399 -13.82 8.18 -28.32
CA ILE A 399 -12.66 8.80 -28.97
C ILE A 399 -13.08 9.40 -30.31
N LYS A 400 -13.89 8.70 -31.12
CA LYS A 400 -14.50 9.26 -32.34
C LYS A 400 -15.33 10.51 -32.05
N GLU A 401 -16.17 10.47 -31.01
CA GLU A 401 -16.99 11.61 -30.59
C GLU A 401 -16.13 12.82 -30.16
N LYS A 402 -15.03 12.59 -29.43
CA LYS A 402 -14.06 13.64 -29.09
C LYS A 402 -13.36 14.21 -30.33
N ILE A 403 -13.03 13.38 -31.33
CA ILE A 403 -12.44 13.85 -32.60
C ILE A 403 -13.44 14.71 -33.37
N GLU A 404 -14.71 14.29 -33.48
CA GLU A 404 -15.75 15.08 -34.14
C GLU A 404 -15.99 16.42 -33.44
N GLN A 405 -16.02 16.41 -32.10
CA GLN A 405 -16.08 17.64 -31.30
C GLN A 405 -14.86 18.53 -31.53
N LEU A 406 -13.67 17.95 -31.74
CA LEU A 406 -12.46 18.70 -31.98
C LEU A 406 -12.33 19.20 -33.43
N ASP A 407 -12.81 18.46 -34.43
CA ASP A 407 -12.98 18.93 -35.80
C ASP A 407 -13.94 20.12 -35.85
N PHE A 408 -15.01 20.10 -35.04
CA PHE A 408 -15.90 21.24 -34.84
C PHE A 408 -15.18 22.41 -34.14
N LEU A 409 -14.42 22.18 -33.07
CA LEU A 409 -13.70 23.23 -32.34
C LEU A 409 -12.53 23.84 -33.14
N MET A 410 -11.86 23.06 -33.98
CA MET A 410 -10.84 23.54 -34.92
C MET A 410 -11.41 24.50 -35.97
N SER A 411 -12.71 24.44 -36.25
CA SER A 411 -13.40 25.43 -37.09
C SER A 411 -13.74 26.74 -36.37
N ALA A 412 -13.59 26.78 -35.03
CA ALA A 412 -13.91 27.91 -34.17
C ALA A 412 -12.67 28.59 -33.53
N GLU A 413 -11.47 28.39 -34.11
CA GLU A 413 -10.19 29.02 -33.74
C GLU A 413 -9.90 29.12 -32.23
N ASN A 414 -9.76 28.00 -31.51
CA ASN A 414 -9.26 28.03 -30.12
C ASN A 414 -8.41 26.81 -29.69
N SER A 415 -7.35 27.12 -28.92
CA SER A 415 -6.48 26.32 -28.02
C SER A 415 -5.63 25.13 -28.55
N PRO A 416 -4.29 25.14 -28.34
CA PRO A 416 -3.39 24.01 -28.59
C PRO A 416 -3.40 22.88 -27.54
N ASN A 417 -3.92 23.11 -26.31
CA ASN A 417 -3.76 22.16 -25.20
C ASN A 417 -4.70 20.94 -25.28
N ASP A 418 -5.79 21.01 -26.05
CA ASP A 418 -6.77 19.93 -26.16
C ASP A 418 -6.27 18.76 -27.04
N PHE A 419 -5.27 19.00 -27.91
CA PHE A 419 -4.67 17.95 -28.75
C PHE A 419 -3.81 16.97 -27.95
N GLU A 420 -3.13 17.44 -26.91
CA GLU A 420 -2.22 16.62 -26.10
C GLU A 420 -3.00 15.61 -25.25
N ASP A 421 -4.13 16.03 -24.66
CA ASP A 421 -5.02 15.15 -23.90
C ASP A 421 -5.63 14.04 -24.77
N ILE A 422 -6.04 14.35 -26.00
CA ILE A 422 -6.57 13.34 -26.93
C ILE A 422 -5.47 12.41 -27.44
N THR A 423 -4.26 12.93 -27.66
CA THR A 423 -3.09 12.10 -28.01
C THR A 423 -2.79 11.11 -26.89
N ASN A 424 -2.82 11.56 -25.63
CA ASN A 424 -2.62 10.71 -24.46
C ASN A 424 -3.74 9.65 -24.31
N ASP A 425 -4.99 10.01 -24.61
CA ASP A 425 -6.12 9.07 -24.63
C ASP A 425 -5.93 7.95 -25.69
N PHE A 426 -5.42 8.30 -26.88
CA PHE A 426 -5.08 7.33 -27.92
C PHE A 426 -3.93 6.40 -27.51
N ILE A 427 -2.85 6.94 -26.96
CA ILE A 427 -1.70 6.17 -26.48
C ILE A 427 -2.15 5.18 -25.39
N ALA A 428 -2.98 5.63 -24.45
CA ALA A 428 -3.52 4.77 -23.39
C ALA A 428 -4.40 3.64 -23.95
N GLN A 429 -5.21 3.90 -24.98
CA GLN A 429 -6.06 2.89 -25.59
C GLN A 429 -5.26 1.86 -26.41
N ILE A 430 -4.28 2.31 -27.21
CA ILE A 430 -3.39 1.43 -27.99
C ILE A 430 -2.59 0.53 -27.06
N SER A 431 -1.97 1.10 -26.01
CA SER A 431 -1.20 0.35 -25.01
C SER A 431 -2.05 -0.69 -24.27
N TYR A 432 -3.31 -0.37 -23.97
CA TYR A 432 -4.25 -1.33 -23.39
C TYR A 432 -4.56 -2.50 -24.32
N LEU A 433 -4.81 -2.23 -25.61
CA LEU A 433 -5.09 -3.26 -26.60
C LEU A 433 -3.86 -4.16 -26.85
N GLU A 434 -2.66 -3.60 -26.87
CA GLU A 434 -1.40 -4.35 -26.97
C GLU A 434 -1.23 -5.32 -25.80
N ASN A 435 -1.44 -4.84 -24.57
CA ASN A 435 -1.36 -5.69 -23.38
C ASN A 435 -2.41 -6.81 -23.41
N MET A 436 -3.63 -6.52 -23.87
CA MET A 436 -4.67 -7.53 -24.02
C MET A 436 -4.33 -8.58 -25.10
N ILE A 437 -3.74 -8.17 -26.22
CA ILE A 437 -3.27 -9.07 -27.27
C ILE A 437 -2.16 -9.97 -26.72
N GLU A 438 -1.18 -9.41 -26.01
CA GLU A 438 -0.08 -10.14 -25.38
C GLU A 438 -0.58 -11.17 -24.37
N GLN A 439 -1.54 -10.81 -23.50
CA GLN A 439 -2.14 -11.74 -22.54
C GLN A 439 -2.85 -12.92 -23.23
N VAL A 440 -3.58 -12.65 -24.32
CA VAL A 440 -4.28 -13.70 -25.06
C VAL A 440 -3.28 -14.55 -25.85
N GLN A 441 -2.21 -13.96 -26.39
CA GLN A 441 -1.14 -14.69 -27.07
C GLN A 441 -0.42 -15.64 -26.11
N ASN A 442 0.00 -15.17 -24.94
CA ASN A 442 0.62 -16.02 -23.92
C ASN A 442 -0.29 -17.19 -23.52
N LYS A 443 -1.60 -16.95 -23.45
CA LYS A 443 -2.59 -18.00 -23.17
C LYS A 443 -2.71 -19.03 -24.30
N ILE A 444 -2.60 -18.60 -25.55
CA ILE A 444 -2.55 -19.48 -26.73
C ILE A 444 -1.25 -20.30 -26.68
N ASP A 445 -0.12 -19.68 -26.38
CA ASP A 445 1.18 -20.35 -26.33
C ASP A 445 1.22 -21.41 -25.22
N ASP A 446 0.73 -21.10 -24.01
CA ASP A 446 0.58 -22.06 -22.91
C ASP A 446 -0.27 -23.28 -23.32
N LEU A 447 -1.42 -23.03 -23.96
CA LEU A 447 -2.33 -24.09 -24.40
C LEU A 447 -1.73 -24.93 -25.54
N THR A 448 -0.97 -24.30 -26.45
CA THR A 448 -0.29 -24.98 -27.56
C THR A 448 0.83 -25.87 -27.04
N ASN A 449 1.61 -25.39 -26.06
CA ASN A 449 2.64 -26.19 -25.40
C ASN A 449 2.04 -27.38 -24.63
N LEU A 450 0.89 -27.19 -23.97
CA LEU A 450 0.16 -28.27 -23.30
C LEU A 450 -0.39 -29.29 -24.29
N GLU A 451 -0.92 -28.85 -25.43
CA GLU A 451 -1.35 -29.72 -26.52
C GLU A 451 -0.20 -30.57 -27.06
N GLU A 452 0.97 -29.96 -27.30
CA GLU A 452 2.17 -30.66 -27.79
C GLU A 452 2.69 -31.72 -26.81
N VAL A 453 2.74 -31.39 -25.51
CA VAL A 453 3.13 -32.35 -24.46
C VAL A 453 2.16 -33.54 -24.38
N LEU A 454 0.86 -33.29 -24.53
CA LEU A 454 -0.15 -34.36 -24.51
C LEU A 454 -0.07 -35.24 -25.76
N LEU A 455 0.12 -34.65 -26.95
CA LEU A 455 0.30 -35.39 -28.20
C LEU A 455 1.56 -36.29 -28.15
N ASN A 456 2.67 -35.79 -27.59
CA ASN A 456 3.92 -36.55 -27.43
C ASN A 456 3.84 -37.70 -26.40
N ASN A 457 2.97 -37.59 -25.40
CA ASN A 457 2.72 -38.68 -24.45
C ASN A 457 1.82 -39.77 -25.05
N THR A 458 0.93 -39.40 -25.97
CA THR A 458 0.01 -40.33 -26.65
C THR A 458 0.76 -41.23 -27.67
N THR A 459 1.83 -40.73 -28.29
CA THR A 459 2.66 -41.52 -29.23
C THR A 459 3.61 -42.51 -28.54
N ASN A 460 3.97 -42.25 -27.28
CA ASN A 460 4.90 -43.10 -26.50
C ASN A 460 4.21 -44.18 -25.63
N SER A 461 2.87 -44.18 -25.52
CA SER A 461 2.12 -45.08 -24.64
C SER A 461 1.11 -45.95 -25.40
N SER A 462 1.60 -46.85 -26.24
CA SER A 462 0.78 -47.81 -27.00
C SER A 462 0.25 -49.01 -26.20
N SER A 463 -0.15 -48.84 -24.92
CA SER A 463 -0.58 -49.99 -24.10
C SER A 463 -1.75 -49.83 -23.14
N ASN A 464 -2.51 -48.72 -23.11
CA ASN A 464 -3.73 -48.65 -22.25
C ASN A 464 -4.89 -47.93 -22.96
N LEU A 465 -5.95 -48.68 -23.28
CA LEU A 465 -7.13 -48.20 -24.01
C LEU A 465 -7.94 -47.15 -23.22
N GLU A 466 -7.97 -47.23 -21.89
CA GLU A 466 -8.69 -46.29 -21.02
C GLU A 466 -8.01 -44.92 -20.90
N ASN A 467 -6.67 -44.87 -20.80
CA ASN A 467 -5.91 -43.61 -20.80
C ASN A 467 -6.08 -42.85 -22.13
N SER A 468 -6.09 -43.57 -23.25
CA SER A 468 -6.24 -42.97 -24.58
C SER A 468 -7.57 -42.23 -24.80
N ILE A 469 -8.64 -42.62 -24.11
CA ILE A 469 -9.96 -41.97 -24.21
C ILE A 469 -9.99 -40.70 -23.34
N GLN A 470 -9.36 -40.75 -22.17
CA GLN A 470 -9.29 -39.62 -21.24
C GLN A 470 -8.34 -38.53 -21.74
N ASP A 471 -7.23 -38.93 -22.38
CA ASP A 471 -6.27 -38.04 -23.05
C ASP A 471 -6.92 -37.38 -24.28
N LYS A 472 -7.66 -38.14 -25.11
CA LYS A 472 -8.43 -37.56 -26.23
C LYS A 472 -9.46 -36.52 -25.77
N SER A 473 -10.23 -36.79 -24.71
CA SER A 473 -11.21 -35.81 -24.20
C SER A 473 -10.55 -34.54 -23.64
N SER A 474 -9.29 -34.64 -23.22
CA SER A 474 -8.50 -33.51 -22.71
C SER A 474 -7.90 -32.68 -23.85
N VAL A 475 -7.46 -33.33 -24.93
CA VAL A 475 -7.01 -32.68 -26.17
C VAL A 475 -8.18 -31.94 -26.84
N ASP A 476 -9.35 -32.56 -26.96
CA ASP A 476 -10.55 -31.94 -27.56
C ASP A 476 -10.98 -30.65 -26.81
N LYS A 477 -10.79 -30.61 -25.49
CA LYS A 477 -11.06 -29.41 -24.67
C LYS A 477 -10.04 -28.30 -24.94
N ILE A 478 -8.76 -28.66 -25.06
CA ILE A 478 -7.68 -27.71 -25.36
C ILE A 478 -7.86 -27.13 -26.76
N GLU A 479 -8.21 -27.95 -27.75
CA GLU A 479 -8.46 -27.51 -29.13
C GLU A 479 -9.64 -26.51 -29.20
N LYS A 480 -10.72 -26.78 -28.45
CA LYS A 480 -11.87 -25.87 -28.34
C LYS A 480 -11.50 -24.55 -27.67
N ASP A 481 -10.70 -24.58 -26.61
CA ASP A 481 -10.22 -23.37 -25.93
C ASP A 481 -9.27 -22.57 -26.84
N LEU A 482 -8.37 -23.24 -27.57
CA LEU A 482 -7.51 -22.63 -28.58
C LEU A 482 -8.32 -21.93 -29.67
N TYR A 483 -9.40 -22.55 -30.17
CA TYR A 483 -10.30 -21.92 -31.14
C TYR A 483 -10.93 -20.63 -30.60
N ILE A 484 -11.40 -20.64 -29.34
CA ILE A 484 -11.99 -19.46 -28.68
C ILE A 484 -10.95 -18.35 -28.53
N TYR A 485 -9.74 -18.66 -28.06
CA TYR A 485 -8.70 -17.67 -27.84
C TYR A 485 -8.13 -17.12 -29.15
N LYS A 486 -8.01 -17.94 -30.20
CA LYS A 486 -7.67 -17.50 -31.56
C LYS A 486 -8.75 -16.57 -32.14
N GLY A 487 -10.03 -16.85 -31.93
CA GLY A 487 -11.10 -15.91 -32.32
C GLY A 487 -11.03 -14.59 -31.54
N LYS A 488 -10.70 -14.65 -30.25
CA LYS A 488 -10.55 -13.46 -29.39
C LYS A 488 -9.35 -12.60 -29.77
N ILE A 489 -8.21 -13.21 -30.11
CA ILE A 489 -7.00 -12.45 -30.48
C ILE A 489 -7.19 -11.71 -31.81
N GLU A 490 -7.85 -12.33 -32.79
CA GLU A 490 -8.13 -11.67 -34.07
C GLU A 490 -9.04 -10.46 -33.89
N LYS A 491 -10.08 -10.56 -33.04
CA LYS A 491 -10.94 -9.42 -32.71
C LYS A 491 -10.18 -8.28 -32.01
N LEU A 492 -9.23 -8.61 -31.14
CA LEU A 492 -8.41 -7.61 -30.46
C LEU A 492 -7.41 -6.95 -31.42
N LYS A 493 -6.80 -7.72 -32.33
CA LYS A 493 -5.93 -7.19 -33.39
C LYS A 493 -6.70 -6.27 -34.34
N GLU A 494 -7.94 -6.60 -34.68
CA GLU A 494 -8.81 -5.73 -35.47
C GLU A 494 -9.07 -4.40 -34.77
N GLN A 495 -9.44 -4.43 -33.49
CA GLN A 495 -9.63 -3.22 -32.68
C GLN A 495 -8.35 -2.38 -32.54
N HIS A 496 -7.20 -3.04 -32.43
CA HIS A 496 -5.89 -2.36 -32.38
C HIS A 496 -5.55 -1.68 -33.71
N ARG A 497 -5.78 -2.34 -34.84
CA ARG A 497 -5.63 -1.74 -36.18
C ARG A 497 -6.56 -0.55 -36.38
N GLU A 498 -7.82 -0.66 -35.95
CA GLU A 498 -8.76 0.47 -35.99
C GLU A 498 -8.25 1.65 -35.17
N ALA A 499 -7.79 1.41 -33.94
CA ALA A 499 -7.27 2.45 -33.06
C ALA A 499 -6.05 3.17 -33.67
N ILE A 500 -5.11 2.41 -34.26
CA ILE A 500 -3.95 2.97 -34.96
C ILE A 500 -4.37 3.80 -36.17
N ASN A 501 -5.26 3.29 -37.01
CA ASN A 501 -5.75 4.03 -38.19
C ASN A 501 -6.41 5.35 -37.80
N LEU A 502 -7.22 5.35 -36.73
CA LEU A 502 -7.84 6.56 -36.18
C LEU A 502 -6.80 7.55 -35.67
N PHE A 503 -5.78 7.07 -34.95
CA PHE A 503 -4.68 7.90 -34.46
C PHE A 503 -3.87 8.53 -35.60
N GLU A 504 -3.59 7.76 -36.66
CA GLU A 504 -2.92 8.28 -37.85
C GLU A 504 -3.75 9.33 -38.59
N MET A 505 -5.07 9.10 -38.73
CA MET A 505 -5.98 10.07 -39.31
C MET A 505 -5.98 11.37 -38.50
N PHE A 506 -6.09 11.27 -37.17
CA PHE A 506 -6.02 12.41 -36.26
C PHE A 506 -4.71 13.19 -36.42
N ASN A 507 -3.57 12.51 -36.44
CA ASN A 507 -2.26 13.15 -36.64
C ASN A 507 -2.13 13.84 -38.01
N LYS A 508 -2.70 13.25 -39.08
CA LYS A 508 -2.76 13.89 -40.40
C LYS A 508 -3.60 15.17 -40.37
N THR A 509 -4.72 15.18 -39.64
CA THR A 509 -5.60 16.34 -39.47
C THR A 509 -4.90 17.45 -38.68
N ILE A 510 -4.25 17.12 -37.56
CA ILE A 510 -3.42 18.07 -36.78
C ILE A 510 -2.32 18.69 -37.67
N LYS A 511 -1.63 17.86 -38.46
CA LYS A 511 -0.56 18.35 -39.34
C LYS A 511 -1.10 19.33 -40.40
N LYS A 512 -2.28 19.08 -40.96
CA LYS A 512 -2.96 20.02 -41.88
C LYS A 512 -3.37 21.31 -41.17
N TYR A 513 -3.90 21.23 -39.96
CA TYR A 513 -4.27 22.39 -39.14
C TYR A 513 -3.06 23.28 -38.83
N LYS A 514 -1.96 22.70 -38.34
CA LYS A 514 -0.71 23.42 -38.07
C LYS A 514 -0.13 24.07 -39.34
N LYS A 515 -0.25 23.42 -40.50
CA LYS A 515 0.17 23.99 -41.80
C LYS A 515 -0.70 25.18 -42.23
N LYS A 516 -2.03 25.13 -41.99
CA LYS A 516 -2.95 26.26 -42.25
C LYS A 516 -2.67 27.46 -41.35
N GLN A 517 -2.41 27.25 -40.06
CA GLN A 517 -2.02 28.34 -39.16
C GLN A 517 -0.69 28.99 -39.58
N ASN A 518 0.30 28.18 -39.98
CA ASN A 518 1.58 28.71 -40.47
C ASN A 518 1.44 29.48 -41.79
N MET A 519 0.51 29.14 -42.68
CA MET A 519 0.23 29.92 -43.89
C MET A 519 -0.48 31.25 -43.58
N LYS A 520 -1.45 31.25 -42.66
CA LYS A 520 -2.09 32.48 -42.16
C LYS A 520 -1.10 33.46 -41.53
N SER A 521 -0.14 32.95 -40.73
CA SER A 521 0.91 33.79 -40.15
C SER A 521 1.90 34.37 -41.17
N ILE A 522 1.97 33.79 -42.37
CA ILE A 522 2.79 34.31 -43.49
C ILE A 522 1.99 35.38 -44.26
N GLU A 523 0.69 35.16 -44.49
CA GLU A 523 -0.22 36.15 -45.12
C GLU A 523 -0.45 37.41 -44.24
N GLU A 524 -0.53 37.26 -42.91
CA GLU A 524 -0.67 38.40 -41.97
C GLU A 524 0.60 39.27 -41.83
N ASN A 525 1.75 38.82 -42.36
CA ASN A 525 3.01 39.56 -42.36
C ASN A 525 3.32 40.28 -43.69
N GLU A 526 2.41 40.26 -44.68
CA GLU A 526 2.52 41.11 -45.86
C GLU A 526 1.89 42.49 -45.57
N ILE A 527 2.76 43.49 -45.40
CA ILE A 527 2.37 44.89 -45.28
C ILE A 527 1.87 45.37 -46.65
N HIS A 528 0.57 45.55 -46.80
CA HIS A 528 0.01 46.39 -47.86
C HIS A 528 0.11 47.86 -47.43
N LEU A 529 1.06 48.57 -48.05
CA LEU A 529 1.11 50.03 -48.11
C LEU A 529 0.12 50.50 -49.18
N GLU A 530 -0.95 51.18 -48.76
CA GLU A 530 -1.54 52.34 -49.44
C GLU A 530 -2.47 53.11 -48.49
#